data_AF-A0A7J3FKS2-F1
#
_entry.id   AF-A0A7J3FKS2-F1
#
_cell.length_a   1.000
_cell.length_b   1.000
_cell.length_c   1.000
_cell.angle_alpha   90.00
_cell.angle_beta   90.00
_cell.angle_gamma   90.00
#
_symmetry.space_group_name_H-M   'P 1'
#
loop_
_entity.id
_entity.type
_entity.pdbx_description
1 polymer ?
#
loop_
_entity_poly.entity_id
_entity_poly.type
_entity_poly.pdbx_seq_one_letter_code
_entity_poly.pdbx_strand_id
1 'polypeptide(L)' 'MSNKFKLYDLLILLEISRSPFISGYDIIVIFQKKFNLFISPGTIYLILYKLERDGLIKGEDRRRKGFMP' A
#
# COMPACT_ATOMS: atom_id res chain seq x y z
N MET A 1 -14.24 16.49 10.72
CA MET A 1 -14.13 16.31 9.25
C MET A 1 -14.18 14.81 8.99
N SER A 2 -15.28 14.27 8.45
CA SER A 2 -15.39 12.81 8.21
C SER A 2 -14.45 12.40 7.08
N ASN A 3 -13.49 11.52 7.39
CA ASN A 3 -12.55 11.02 6.39
C ASN A 3 -13.32 10.07 5.45
N LYS A 4 -13.58 10.48 4.22
CA LYS A 4 -14.27 9.63 3.24
C LYS A 4 -13.25 8.70 2.59
N PHE A 5 -13.39 7.40 2.83
CA PHE A 5 -12.64 6.38 2.11
C PHE A 5 -13.12 6.27 0.67
N LYS A 6 -12.16 6.15 -0.25
CA LYS A 6 -12.41 5.83 -1.66
C LYS A 6 -12.27 4.32 -1.87
N LEU A 7 -12.82 3.81 -2.97
CA LEU A 7 -12.77 2.38 -3.31
C LEU A 7 -11.34 1.80 -3.23
N TYR A 8 -10.35 2.50 -3.78
CA TYR A 8 -8.96 2.02 -3.79
C TYR A 8 -8.33 1.99 -2.40
N ASP A 9 -8.73 2.91 -1.51
CA ASP A 9 -8.30 2.90 -0.10
C ASP A 9 -8.73 1.56 0.55
N LEU A 10 -10.00 1.17 0.34
CA LEU A 10 -10.56 -0.06 0.91
C LEU A 10 -9.92 -1.33 0.31
N LEU A 11 -9.68 -1.35 -1.01
CA LEU A 11 -9.03 -2.49 -1.66
C LEU A 11 -7.58 -2.66 -1.17
N ILE A 12 -6.83 -1.57 -1.00
CA ILE A 12 -5.47 -1.62 -0.47
C ILE A 12 -5.47 -2.13 0.97
N LEU A 13 -6.35 -1.60 1.82
CA LEU A 13 -6.48 -2.05 3.21
C LEU A 13 -6.87 -3.53 3.30
N LEU A 14 -7.77 -3.99 2.44
CA LEU A 14 -8.18 -5.40 2.38
C LEU A 14 -6.99 -6.31 2.04
N GLU A 15 -6.18 -5.96 1.05
CA GLU A 15 -5.03 -6.78 0.65
C GLU A 15 -3.90 -6.74 1.69
N ILE A 16 -3.67 -5.58 2.33
CA ILE A 16 -2.74 -5.46 3.48
C ILE A 16 -3.23 -6.32 4.65
N SER A 17 -4.53 -6.36 4.94
CA SER A 17 -5.06 -7.17 6.05
C SER A 17 -4.90 -8.68 5.85
N ARG A 18 -4.70 -9.13 4.60
CA ARG A 18 -4.56 -10.53 4.22
C ARG A 18 -3.12 -11.02 4.17
N SER A 19 -2.14 -10.12 4.19
CA SER A 19 -0.72 -10.47 4.12
C SER A 19 0.07 -9.78 5.23
N PRO A 20 0.95 -10.49 5.96
CA PRO A 20 1.74 -9.87 7.02
C PRO A 20 2.68 -8.77 6.50
N PHE A 21 3.12 -8.88 5.24
CA PHE A 21 3.94 -7.88 4.56
C PHE A 21 3.57 -7.81 3.08
N ILE A 22 3.50 -6.59 2.54
CA ILE A 22 3.23 -6.36 1.13
C ILE A 22 4.03 -5.15 0.66
N SER A 23 4.73 -5.29 -0.46
CA SER A 23 5.46 -4.15 -1.04
C SER A 23 4.52 -3.26 -1.85
N GLY A 24 4.90 -1.99 -2.05
CA GLY A 24 4.14 -1.10 -2.93
C GLY A 24 4.03 -1.63 -4.37
N TYR A 25 5.04 -2.38 -4.84
CA TYR A 25 5.00 -3.03 -6.15
C TYR A 25 3.98 -4.18 -6.21
N ASP A 26 3.88 -4.99 -5.16
CA ASP A 26 2.90 -6.08 -5.09
C ASP A 26 1.47 -5.55 -5.20
N ILE A 27 1.21 -4.39 -4.59
CA ILE A 27 -0.10 -3.73 -4.69
C ILE A 27 -0.41 -3.36 -6.14
N ILE A 28 0.55 -2.81 -6.89
CA ILE A 28 0.37 -2.51 -8.32
C ILE A 28 0.02 -3.78 -9.09
N VAL A 29 0.75 -4.87 -8.86
CA VAL A 29 0.53 -6.16 -9.53
C VAL A 29 -0.85 -6.74 -9.17
N ILE A 30 -1.27 -6.66 -7.92
CA ILE A 30 -2.59 -7.13 -7.48
C ILE A 30 -3.69 -6.32 -8.16
N PHE A 31 -3.56 -5.00 -8.25
CA PHE A 31 -4.56 -4.17 -8.92
C PHE A 31 -4.73 -4.53 -10.40
N GLN A 32 -3.62 -4.77 -11.10
CA GLN A 32 -3.65 -5.18 -12.50
C GLN A 32 -4.19 -6.61 -12.68
N LYS A 33 -3.74 -7.58 -11.88
CA LYS A 33 -4.06 -9.01 -12.10
C LYS A 33 -5.38 -9.45 -11.47
N LYS A 34 -5.72 -8.93 -10.29
CA LYS A 34 -6.89 -9.37 -9.51
C LYS A 34 -8.12 -8.52 -9.80
N PHE A 35 -7.93 -7.21 -9.94
CA PHE A 35 -9.04 -6.27 -10.12
C PHE A 35 -9.18 -5.79 -11.57
N ASN A 36 -8.22 -6.11 -12.45
CA ASN A 36 -8.16 -5.60 -13.82
C ASN A 36 -8.21 -4.06 -13.88
N LEU A 37 -7.62 -3.41 -12.86
CA LEU A 37 -7.57 -1.96 -12.71
C LEU A 37 -6.15 -1.47 -12.92
N PHE A 38 -5.97 -0.59 -13.90
CA PHE A 38 -4.70 0.07 -14.13
C PHE A 38 -4.63 1.35 -13.30
N ILE A 39 -3.79 1.34 -12.26
CA ILE A 39 -3.50 2.51 -11.44
C ILE A 39 -2.03 2.87 -11.62
N SER A 40 -1.76 4.17 -11.81
CA SER A 40 -0.38 4.64 -11.89
C SER A 40 0.36 4.36 -10.58
N PRO A 41 1.67 4.02 -10.62
CA PRO A 41 2.46 3.86 -9.42
C PRO A 41 2.37 5.08 -8.49
N GLY A 42 2.39 6.31 -9.05
CA GLY A 42 2.26 7.54 -8.27
C GLY A 42 0.95 7.64 -7.49
N THR A 43 -0.17 7.20 -8.08
CA THR A 43 -1.46 7.15 -7.39
C THR A 43 -1.44 6.14 -6.24
N ILE A 44 -0.84 4.97 -6.45
CA ILE A 44 -0.68 3.96 -5.38
C ILE A 44 0.13 4.55 -4.23
N TYR A 45 1.28 5.17 -4.51
CA TYR A 45 2.12 5.79 -3.49
C TYR A 45 1.41 6.91 -2.73
N LEU A 46 0.62 7.75 -3.41
CA LEU A 46 -0.17 8.80 -2.76
C LEU A 46 -1.23 8.21 -1.82
N ILE A 47 -1.88 7.11 -2.20
CA ILE A 47 -2.87 6.44 -1.33
C ILE A 47 -2.17 5.80 -0.14
N LEU A 48 -1.05 5.09 -0.34
CA LEU A 48 -0.27 4.51 0.75
C LEU A 48 0.20 5.58 1.73
N TYR A 49 0.72 6.69 1.22
CA TYR A 49 1.13 7.83 2.04
C TYR A 49 -0.05 8.39 2.85
N LYS A 50 -1.22 8.58 2.23
CA LYS A 50 -2.44 9.01 2.93
C LYS A 50 -2.82 8.03 4.04
N LEU A 51 -2.90 6.73 3.74
CA LEU A 51 -3.30 5.70 4.70
C LEU A 51 -2.33 5.58 5.88
N GLU A 52 -1.03 5.76 5.64
CA GLU A 52 -0.02 5.80 6.70
C GLU A 52 -0.16 7.06 7.56
N ARG A 53 -0.37 8.22 6.95
CA ARG A 53 -0.63 9.49 7.66
C ARG A 53 -1.91 9.44 8.50
N ASP A 54 -2.90 8.69 8.06
CA ASP A 54 -4.16 8.44 8.78
C ASP A 54 -4.00 7.34 9.86
N GLY A 55 -2.82 6.71 9.99
CA GLY A 55 -2.52 5.71 11.02
C GLY A 55 -3.10 4.32 10.76
N LEU A 56 -3.55 4.04 9.53
CA LEU A 56 -4.23 2.80 9.16
C LEU A 56 -3.26 1.69 8.73
N ILE A 57 -2.10 2.09 8.22
CA ILE A 57 -1.02 1.19 7.81
C ILE A 57 0.31 1.73 8.32
N LYS A 58 1.34 0.90 8.29
CA LYS A 58 2.70 1.28 8.67
C LYS A 58 3.69 0.76 7.64
N GLY A 59 4.52 1.64 7.10
CA GLY A 59 5.68 1.25 6.30
C GLY A 59 6.79 0.68 7.17
N GLU A 60 7.39 -0.43 6.74
CA GLU A 60 8.63 -0.94 7.31
C GLU A 60 9.74 -0.84 6.26
N ASP A 61 10.79 -0.08 6.57
CA ASP A 61 11.98 -0.03 5.74
C ASP A 61 12.89 -1.22 6.05
N ARG A 62 12.75 -2.29 5.26
CA ARG A 62 13.56 -3.51 5.38
C ARG A 62 14.94 -3.40 4.74
N ARG A 63 15.48 -2.20 4.52
CA ARG A 63 16.92 -2.05 4.28
C ARG A 63 17.67 -2.60 5.49
N ARG A 64 18.34 -3.75 5.34
CA ARG A 64 19.21 -4.34 6.36
C ARG A 64 20.13 -3.25 6.92
N LYS A 65 19.90 -2.82 8.16
CA LYS A 65 20.96 -2.20 8.96
C LYS A 65 21.84 -3.33 9.49
N GLY A 66 23.01 -3.52 8.90
CA GLY A 66 24.11 -4.32 9.46
C GLY A 66 24.61 -5.49 8.60
N PHE A 67 25.51 -5.18 7.66
CA PHE A 67 26.88 -5.72 7.67
C PHE A 67 27.67 -4.91 6.64
N MET A 68 28.42 -3.94 7.14
CA MET A 68 29.46 -3.25 6.37
C MET A 68 30.77 -3.86 6.88
N PRO A 69 31.54 -4.60 6.05
CA PRO A 69 32.85 -5.10 6.43
C PRO A 69 33.85 -3.95 6.64
#